data_AF-A0A098PT35-F1
#
_entry.id   AF-A0A098PT35-F1
#
_cell.length_a   1.000
_cell.length_b   1.000
_cell.length_c   1.000
_cell.angle_alpha   90.00
_cell.angle_beta   90.00
_cell.angle_gamma   90.00
#
_symmetry.space_group_name_H-M   'P 1'
#
loop_
_entity.id
_entity.type
_entity.pdbx_description
1 polymer ?
#
loop_
_entity_poly.entity_id
_entity_poly.type
_entity_poly.pdbx_seq_one_letter_code
_entity_poly.pdbx_strand_id
1 'polypeptide(L)'
;RHGIEHILIEPGAPTQNAYIESFNGKFGDECLNEHWFTSLAQARDVIADWRRHYNQIRPHSSCGRIPPAQFAANYRTQQANNVARFSLTVILLLTTP
;
A
#
# COMPACT_ATOMS: atom_id res chain seq x y z
N ARG A 1 10.02 14.31 16.56
CA ARG A 1 9.51 14.41 15.17
C ARG A 1 10.03 13.19 14.41
N HIS A 2 9.17 12.36 13.79
CA HIS A 2 9.56 11.04 13.25
C HIS A 2 10.29 11.05 11.89
N GLY A 3 10.77 12.21 11.40
CA GLY A 3 11.42 12.31 10.09
C GLY A 3 10.48 12.13 8.89
N ILE A 4 9.17 12.30 9.08
CA ILE A 4 8.16 12.18 8.01
C ILE A 4 8.03 13.52 7.28
N GLU A 5 8.16 13.50 5.95
CA GLU A 5 7.91 14.64 5.06
C GLU A 5 6.46 14.62 4.56
N HIS A 6 5.83 15.79 4.49
CA HIS A 6 4.48 15.94 3.96
C HIS A 6 4.53 16.34 2.50
N ILE A 7 4.05 15.47 1.62
CA ILE A 7 3.87 15.77 0.20
C ILE A 7 2.41 16.19 0.02
N LEU A 8 2.19 17.45 -0.37
CA LEU A 8 0.85 18.00 -0.61
C LEU A 8 0.49 17.87 -2.09
N ILE A 9 -0.80 17.73 -2.36
CA ILE A 9 -1.32 17.81 -3.73
C ILE A 9 -1.19 19.24 -4.26
N GLU A 10 -0.99 19.36 -5.55
CA GLU A 10 -0.95 20.63 -6.26
C GLU A 10 -2.38 21.18 -6.43
N PRO A 11 -2.58 22.50 -6.25
CA PRO A 11 -3.86 23.12 -6.54
C PRO A 11 -4.29 22.85 -7.99
N GLY A 12 -5.51 22.35 -8.17
CA GLY A 12 -6.06 22.05 -9.49
C GLY A 12 -5.58 20.74 -10.12
N ALA A 13 -4.93 19.84 -9.37
CA ALA A 13 -4.48 18.53 -9.85
C ALA A 13 -5.33 17.37 -9.27
N PRO A 14 -6.59 17.16 -9.71
CA PRO A 14 -7.48 16.13 -9.15
C PRO A 14 -6.95 14.71 -9.32
N THR A 15 -6.14 14.47 -10.37
CA THR A 15 -5.56 13.16 -10.65
C THR A 15 -4.57 12.70 -9.56
N GLN A 16 -3.97 13.63 -8.80
CA GLN A 16 -3.07 13.28 -7.70
C GLN A 16 -3.82 12.63 -6.52
N ASN A 17 -5.14 12.84 -6.41
CA ASN A 17 -5.98 12.23 -5.39
C ASN A 17 -6.70 10.95 -5.86
N ALA A 18 -6.62 10.61 -7.15
CA ALA A 18 -7.44 9.57 -7.76
C ALA A 18 -7.29 8.19 -7.08
N TYR A 19 -6.09 7.86 -6.60
CA TYR A 19 -5.83 6.57 -5.94
C TYR A 19 -6.58 6.44 -4.61
N ILE A 20 -6.53 7.47 -3.77
CA ILE A 20 -7.19 7.43 -2.46
C ILE A 20 -8.70 7.58 -2.61
N GLU A 21 -9.18 8.33 -3.59
CA GLU A 21 -10.60 8.40 -3.93
C GLU A 21 -11.14 7.04 -4.35
N SER A 22 -10.43 6.33 -5.23
CA SER A 22 -10.83 4.98 -5.65
C SER A 22 -10.87 3.99 -4.48
N PHE A 23 -9.89 4.07 -3.55
CA PHE A 23 -9.89 3.27 -2.34
C PHE A 23 -11.07 3.60 -1.42
N ASN A 24 -11.31 4.88 -1.15
CA ASN A 24 -12.38 5.34 -0.26
C ASN A 24 -13.76 4.99 -0.82
N GLY A 25 -13.96 5.10 -2.14
CA GLY A 25 -15.19 4.67 -2.80
C GLY A 25 -15.46 3.17 -2.57
N LYS A 26 -14.47 2.31 -2.82
CA LYS A 26 -14.59 0.87 -2.55
C LYS A 26 -14.84 0.54 -1.09
N PHE A 27 -14.19 1.23 -0.17
CA PHE A 27 -14.41 1.04 1.25
C PHE A 27 -15.83 1.46 1.67
N GLY A 28 -16.33 2.56 1.12
CA GLY A 28 -17.71 2.98 1.31
C GLY A 28 -18.69 1.93 0.79
N ASP A 29 -18.59 1.60 -0.49
CA ASP A 29 -19.55 0.74 -1.20
C ASP A 29 -19.52 -0.72 -0.70
N GLU A 30 -18.34 -1.29 -0.49
CA GLU A 30 -18.15 -2.72 -0.19
C GLU A 30 -18.01 -3.00 1.32
N CYS A 31 -17.96 -1.99 2.19
CA CYS A 31 -17.84 -2.20 3.64
C CYS A 31 -18.86 -1.39 4.42
N LEU A 32 -18.83 -0.07 4.30
CA LEU A 32 -19.61 0.78 5.20
C LEU A 32 -21.10 0.76 4.86
N ASN A 33 -21.44 0.80 3.58
CA ASN A 33 -22.82 0.85 3.10
C ASN A 33 -23.54 -0.51 3.21
N GLU A 34 -22.80 -1.62 3.27
CA GLU A 34 -23.37 -2.96 3.44
C GLU A 34 -23.79 -3.29 4.88
N HIS A 35 -23.38 -2.47 5.86
CA HIS A 35 -23.54 -2.80 7.27
C HIS A 35 -24.28 -1.71 8.05
N TRP A 36 -25.25 -2.12 8.87
CA TRP A 36 -25.81 -1.26 9.92
C TRP A 36 -25.08 -1.51 11.23
N PHE A 37 -24.32 -0.52 11.70
CA PHE A 37 -23.55 -0.64 12.93
C PHE A 37 -24.39 -0.27 14.14
N THR A 38 -24.44 -1.16 15.13
CA THR A 38 -25.13 -0.93 16.41
C THR A 38 -24.16 -0.53 17.53
N SER A 39 -22.85 -0.75 17.32
CA SER A 39 -21.80 -0.35 18.25
C SER A 39 -20.48 -0.07 17.54
N LEU A 40 -19.60 0.71 18.19
CA LEU A 40 -18.26 0.97 17.70
C LEU A 40 -17.38 -0.29 17.69
N ALA A 41 -17.62 -1.22 18.61
CA ALA A 41 -16.90 -2.50 18.64
C ALA A 41 -17.21 -3.32 17.38
N GLN A 42 -18.49 -3.48 17.05
CA GLN A 42 -18.93 -4.14 15.81
C GLN A 42 -18.32 -3.47 14.57
N ALA A 43 -18.34 -2.13 14.51
CA ALA A 43 -17.77 -1.40 13.38
C ALA A 43 -16.25 -1.68 13.22
N ARG A 44 -15.50 -1.73 14.33
CA ARG A 44 -14.08 -2.05 14.30
C ARG A 44 -13.80 -3.44 13.77
N ASP A 45 -14.58 -4.43 14.18
CA ASP A 45 -14.40 -5.82 13.75
C ASP A 45 -14.68 -5.97 12.25
N VAL A 46 -15.81 -5.44 11.78
CA VAL A 46 -16.18 -5.45 10.35
C VAL A 46 -15.13 -4.75 9.49
N ILE A 47 -14.69 -3.55 9.90
CA ILE A 47 -13.66 -2.80 9.17
C ILE A 47 -12.32 -3.54 9.19
N ALA A 48 -11.96 -4.20 10.30
CA ALA A 48 -10.72 -4.97 10.41
C ALA A 48 -10.74 -6.17 9.47
N ASP A 49 -11.86 -6.88 9.38
CA ASP A 49 -12.04 -8.02 8.49
C ASP A 49 -12.02 -7.59 7.02
N TRP A 50 -12.73 -6.51 6.66
CA TRP A 50 -12.68 -5.95 5.32
C TRP A 50 -11.26 -5.53 4.93
N ARG A 51 -10.55 -4.83 5.82
CA ARG A 51 -9.15 -4.43 5.61
C ARG A 51 -8.24 -5.64 5.43
N ARG A 52 -8.45 -6.73 6.19
CA ARG A 52 -7.68 -7.98 6.08
C ARG A 52 -7.93 -8.60 4.71
N HIS A 53 -9.18 -8.74 4.31
CA HIS A 53 -9.56 -9.27 3.00
C HIS A 53 -8.98 -8.44 1.85
N TYR A 54 -9.15 -7.11 1.87
CA TYR A 54 -8.65 -6.20 0.85
C TYR A 54 -7.13 -6.31 0.65
N ASN A 55 -6.37 -6.38 1.76
CA ASN A 55 -4.91 -6.38 1.71
C ASN A 55 -4.28 -7.76 1.53
N GLN A 56 -4.90 -8.82 2.02
CA GLN A 56 -4.28 -10.15 2.07
C GLN A 56 -4.84 -11.11 1.02
N ILE A 57 -6.07 -10.91 0.56
CA ILE A 57 -6.80 -11.89 -0.26
C ILE A 57 -7.15 -11.32 -1.64
N ARG A 58 -7.67 -10.08 -1.70
CA ARG A 58 -8.17 -9.51 -2.96
C ARG A 58 -7.04 -9.25 -3.96
N PRO A 59 -7.10 -9.79 -5.19
CA PRO A 59 -6.16 -9.42 -6.25
C PRO A 59 -6.50 -8.04 -6.85
N HIS A 60 -5.48 -7.23 -7.12
CA HIS A 60 -5.66 -5.89 -7.72
C HIS A 60 -4.90 -5.77 -9.04
N SER A 61 -5.54 -5.19 -10.05
CA SER A 61 -4.93 -5.00 -11.38
C SER A 61 -3.68 -4.11 -11.31
N SER A 62 -3.70 -3.05 -10.50
CA SER A 62 -2.56 -2.17 -10.23
C SER A 62 -1.37 -2.89 -9.57
N CYS A 63 -1.64 -4.00 -8.89
CA CYS A 63 -0.63 -4.85 -8.28
C CYS A 63 -0.26 -6.07 -9.16
N GLY A 64 -0.63 -6.11 -10.45
CA GLY A 64 -0.34 -7.26 -11.30
C GLY A 64 -1.21 -8.48 -10.99
N ARG A 65 -2.44 -8.26 -10.51
CA ARG A 65 -3.42 -9.29 -10.11
C ARG A 65 -3.00 -10.14 -8.91
N ILE A 66 -2.17 -9.61 -8.02
CA ILE A 66 -1.89 -10.20 -6.69
C ILE A 66 -2.40 -9.31 -5.55
N PRO A 67 -2.50 -9.82 -4.31
CA PRO A 67 -2.90 -9.01 -3.16
C PRO A 67 -1.87 -7.95 -2.78
N PRO A 68 -2.30 -6.80 -2.21
CA PRO A 68 -1.40 -5.70 -1.86
C PRO A 68 -0.30 -6.09 -0.86
N ALA A 69 -0.61 -6.97 0.09
CA ALA A 69 0.36 -7.48 1.05
C ALA A 69 1.50 -8.25 0.36
N GLN A 70 1.16 -9.08 -0.63
CA GLN A 70 2.15 -9.82 -1.41
C GLN A 70 2.96 -8.88 -2.30
N PHE A 71 2.32 -7.92 -2.95
CA PHE A 71 3.01 -6.89 -3.73
C PHE A 71 4.03 -6.13 -2.87
N ALA A 72 3.61 -5.69 -1.67
CA ALA A 72 4.48 -4.99 -0.74
C ALA A 72 5.64 -5.87 -0.24
N ALA A 73 5.41 -7.16 0.00
CA ALA A 73 6.48 -8.10 0.37
C ALA A 73 7.50 -8.24 -0.77
N ASN A 74 7.04 -8.46 -2.00
CA ASN A 74 7.90 -8.55 -3.18
C ASN A 74 8.71 -7.27 -3.39
N TYR A 75 8.08 -6.11 -3.24
CA TYR A 75 8.73 -4.82 -3.38
C TYR A 75 9.85 -4.61 -2.35
N ARG A 76 9.62 -4.95 -1.07
CA ARG A 76 10.65 -4.88 -0.02
C ARG A 76 11.83 -5.80 -0.32
N THR A 77 11.56 -7.02 -0.77
CA THR A 77 12.62 -7.97 -1.17
C THR A 77 13.44 -7.43 -2.34
N GLN A 78 12.78 -6.87 -3.36
CA GLN A 78 13.47 -6.25 -4.50
C GLN A 78 14.33 -5.06 -4.07
N GLN A 79 13.84 -4.19 -3.19
CA GLN A 79 14.62 -3.08 -2.67
C GLN A 79 15.86 -3.55 -1.91
N ALA A 80 15.71 -4.53 -1.00
CA ALA A 80 16.85 -5.10 -0.27
C ALA A 80 17.90 -5.70 -1.22
N ASN A 81 17.46 -6.42 -2.24
CA ASN A 81 18.33 -6.98 -3.27
C ASN A 81 19.04 -5.90 -4.08
N ASN A 82 18.35 -4.80 -4.43
CA ASN A 82 18.96 -3.69 -5.15
C ASN A 82 20.03 -3.00 -4.31
N VAL A 83 19.78 -2.77 -3.03
CA VAL A 83 20.78 -2.21 -2.10
C VAL A 83 22.00 -3.13 -2.00
N ALA A 84 21.78 -4.44 -1.82
CA ALA A 84 22.87 -5.41 -1.77
C ALA A 84 23.68 -5.45 -3.08
N ARG A 85 23.01 -5.43 -4.24
CA ARG A 85 23.67 -5.37 -5.55
C ARG A 85 24.46 -4.08 -5.74
N PHE A 86 23.90 -2.93 -5.40
CA PHE A 86 24.64 -1.66 -5.48
C PHE A 86 25.88 -1.70 -4.57
N SER A 87 25.76 -2.22 -3.36
CA SER A 87 26.88 -2.32 -2.42
C SER A 87 27.97 -3.30 -2.91
N LEU A 88 27.57 -4.47 -3.42
CA LEU A 88 28.49 -5.44 -4.03
C LEU A 88 29.17 -4.91 -5.30
N THR A 89 28.45 -4.21 -6.17
CA THR A 89 29.02 -3.59 -7.37
C THR A 89 30.02 -2.49 -7.01
N VAL A 90 29.71 -1.67 -6.00
CA VAL A 90 30.64 -0.65 -5.49
C VAL A 90 31.88 -1.30 -4.88
N ILE A 91 31.72 -2.36 -4.08
CA ILE A 91 32.86 -3.09 -3.50
C ILE A 91 33.72 -3.72 -4.60
N LEU A 92 33.10 -4.38 -5.59
CA LEU A 92 33.81 -5.02 -6.70
C LEU A 92 34.58 -3.98 -7.53
N LEU A 93 34.00 -2.81 -7.82
CA LEU A 93 34.66 -1.71 -8.54
C LEU A 93 35.80 -1.04 -7.75
N LEU A 94 35.76 -1.11 -6.42
CA LEU A 94 36.82 -0.57 -5.55
C LEU A 94 37.93 -1.59 -5.22
N THR A 95 37.74 -2.87 -5.59
CA THR A 95 38.65 -3.97 -5.21
C THR A 95 39.23 -4.74 -6.41
N THR A 96 38.78 -4.47 -7.64
CA THR A 96 39.48 -4.92 -8.84
C THR A 96 40.63 -3.96 -9.18
N PRO A 97 41.85 -4.47 -9.49
CA PRO A 97 43.03 -3.64 -9.80
C PRO A 97 42.91 -2.86 -11.11
#